data_AF-A0AAQ3QZ99-F1
#
_entry.id   AF-A0AAQ3QZ99-F1
#
_cell.length_a   1.000
_cell.length_b   1.000
_cell.length_c   1.000
_cell.angle_alpha   90.00
_cell.angle_beta   90.00
_cell.angle_gamma   90.00
#
_symmetry.space_group_name_H-M   'P 1'
#
loop_
_entity.id
_entity.type
_entity.pdbx_description
1 polymer ?
#
loop_
_entity_poly.entity_id
_entity_poly.type
_entity_poly.pdbx_seq_one_letter_code
_entity_poly.pdbx_strand_id
1 'polypeptide(L)'
;MSPPPGARRPCPRAYAPWLLSLAATLLLAVGAALAQWDLESILSRAEQRYGELGAAKSRLGDWGRLLEQGGTLDEAAKLRAVNDFFNQSLRFTDDIEIWQQEDYWATPVEALVKGAADCEDYAIAKYVTLRRLGVASDKLRITYVKALRLNQAHMVLTWYASPGADPLVLDNLIGEIRPASQRDDLLPVYAFNAEGLWLPGADGGRRTGDSKKLSRWQDLLTKMRAEGLDLDAPKED
;
A
#
# COMPACT_ATOMS: atom_id res chain seq x y z
N MET A 1 89.77 -23.21 4.08
CA MET A 1 88.88 -22.39 3.22
C MET A 1 87.72 -23.27 2.77
N SER A 2 86.51 -22.70 2.70
CA SER A 2 85.19 -23.31 2.42
C SER A 2 84.34 -23.65 3.67
N PRO A 3 83.33 -22.83 4.01
CA PRO A 3 82.33 -23.18 5.01
C PRO A 3 81.26 -24.15 4.43
N PRO A 4 80.56 -24.92 5.27
CA PRO A 4 79.48 -25.79 4.84
C PRO A 4 78.20 -25.01 4.43
N PRO A 5 77.35 -25.59 3.58
CA PRO A 5 76.21 -24.91 2.96
C PRO A 5 75.09 -24.58 3.97
N GLY A 6 74.51 -23.39 3.77
CA GLY A 6 73.58 -22.73 4.68
C GLY A 6 72.27 -23.48 4.96
N ALA A 7 71.84 -23.37 6.21
CA ALA A 7 70.53 -23.77 6.69
C ALA A 7 69.42 -23.02 5.93
N ARG A 8 68.53 -23.77 5.27
CA ARG A 8 67.31 -23.21 4.68
C ARG A 8 66.35 -22.82 5.80
N ARG A 9 65.95 -21.54 5.83
CA ARG A 9 64.88 -21.07 6.73
C ARG A 9 63.54 -21.67 6.28
N PRO A 10 62.70 -22.20 7.19
CA PRO A 10 61.34 -22.56 6.84
C PRO A 10 60.52 -21.30 6.56
N CYS A 11 59.84 -21.31 5.41
CA CYS A 11 58.85 -20.30 5.04
C CYS A 11 57.65 -20.41 6.01
N PRO A 12 57.15 -19.32 6.60
CA PRO A 12 55.92 -19.41 7.39
C PRO A 12 54.76 -19.73 6.44
N ARG A 13 54.14 -20.90 6.65
CA ARG A 13 52.82 -21.22 6.08
C ARG A 13 51.84 -20.16 6.56
N ALA A 14 51.35 -19.32 5.65
CA ALA A 14 50.26 -18.40 5.92
C ALA A 14 49.01 -19.23 6.28
N TYR A 15 48.64 -19.20 7.56
CA TYR A 15 47.40 -19.79 8.04
C TYR A 15 46.23 -18.84 7.73
N ALA A 16 45.16 -19.43 7.19
CA ALA A 16 43.76 -19.01 7.21
C ALA A 16 43.29 -17.82 6.34
N PRO A 17 42.89 -18.07 5.07
CA PRO A 17 41.95 -17.19 4.35
C PRO A 17 40.48 -17.40 4.77
N TRP A 18 40.16 -18.38 5.62
CA TRP A 18 38.78 -18.80 5.88
C TRP A 18 38.01 -17.96 6.92
N LEU A 19 38.68 -17.07 7.67
CA LEU A 19 38.01 -16.22 8.67
C LEU A 19 37.42 -14.92 8.09
N LEU A 20 37.77 -14.54 6.87
CA LEU A 20 37.20 -13.35 6.20
C LEU A 20 35.86 -13.65 5.51
N SER A 21 35.55 -14.90 5.21
CA SER A 21 34.29 -15.28 4.54
C SER A 21 33.08 -15.32 5.49
N LEU A 22 33.30 -15.50 6.79
CA LEU A 22 32.23 -15.54 7.81
C LEU A 22 31.80 -14.12 8.24
N ALA A 23 32.71 -13.15 8.24
CA ALA A 23 32.36 -11.76 8.50
C ALA A 23 31.55 -11.13 7.35
N ALA A 24 31.84 -11.51 6.10
CA ALA A 24 31.11 -11.03 4.92
C ALA A 24 29.68 -11.59 4.84
N THR A 25 29.44 -12.83 5.28
CA THR A 25 28.08 -13.40 5.36
C THR A 25 27.27 -12.83 6.53
N LEU A 26 27.91 -12.48 7.65
CA LEU A 26 27.23 -11.84 8.77
C LEU A 26 26.88 -10.37 8.49
N LEU A 27 27.69 -9.65 7.71
CA LEU A 27 27.39 -8.27 7.29
C LEU A 27 26.32 -8.16 6.20
N LEU A 28 26.10 -9.22 5.40
CA LEU A 28 24.98 -9.28 4.45
C LEU A 28 23.64 -9.58 5.12
N ALA A 29 23.63 -10.22 6.30
CA ALA A 29 22.40 -10.54 7.01
C ALA A 29 21.83 -9.37 7.84
N VAL A 30 22.64 -8.35 8.14
CA VAL A 30 22.19 -7.18 8.94
C VAL A 30 21.58 -6.08 8.05
N GLY A 31 21.78 -6.13 6.73
CA GLY A 31 21.28 -5.11 5.80
C GLY A 31 19.82 -5.26 5.36
N ALA A 32 19.18 -6.40 5.57
CA ALA A 32 17.84 -6.70 5.00
C ALA A 32 16.65 -6.28 5.89
N ALA A 33 16.89 -5.60 7.01
CA ALA A 33 15.84 -5.26 7.98
C ALA A 33 15.20 -3.87 7.75
N LEU A 34 15.23 -3.34 6.52
CA LEU A 34 14.80 -1.96 6.26
C LEU A 34 13.74 -1.91 5.14
N ALA A 35 12.64 -1.18 5.42
CA ALA A 35 11.49 -0.88 4.56
C ALA A 35 10.40 -1.95 4.35
N GLN A 36 10.24 -2.90 5.29
CA GLN A 36 9.02 -3.69 5.39
C GLN A 36 8.04 -3.03 6.36
N TRP A 37 6.77 -2.88 5.96
CA TRP A 37 5.71 -2.58 6.91
C TRP A 37 5.64 -3.74 7.90
N ASP A 38 6.16 -3.50 9.09
CA ASP A 38 6.18 -4.48 10.17
C ASP A 38 4.84 -4.45 10.91
N LEU A 39 4.12 -5.58 10.87
CA LEU A 39 2.82 -5.71 11.53
C LEU A 39 2.93 -5.47 13.03
N GLU A 40 4.01 -5.92 13.67
CA GLU A 40 4.21 -5.71 15.12
C GLU A 40 4.35 -4.21 15.43
N SER A 41 5.15 -3.48 14.65
CA SER A 41 5.25 -2.03 14.75
C SER A 41 3.93 -1.32 14.49
N ILE A 42 3.17 -1.72 13.46
CA ILE A 42 1.86 -1.12 13.14
C ILE A 42 0.88 -1.34 14.30
N LEU A 43 0.79 -2.56 14.82
CA LEU A 43 -0.07 -2.88 15.97
C LEU A 43 0.32 -2.08 17.21
N SER A 44 1.61 -2.00 17.52
CA SER A 44 2.11 -1.23 18.66
C SER A 44 1.80 0.26 18.54
N ARG A 45 2.01 0.86 17.37
CA ARG A 45 1.68 2.26 17.08
C ARG A 45 0.18 2.51 17.14
N ALA A 46 -0.63 1.58 16.63
CA ALA A 46 -2.07 1.65 16.71
C ALA A 46 -2.57 1.57 18.16
N GLU A 47 -2.05 0.65 18.99
CA GLU A 47 -2.37 0.58 20.43
C GLU A 47 -1.98 1.87 21.15
N GLN A 48 -0.80 2.43 20.86
CA GLN A 48 -0.34 3.68 21.46
C GLN A 48 -1.24 4.87 21.09
N ARG A 49 -1.75 4.90 19.85
CA ARG A 49 -2.49 6.04 19.30
C ARG A 49 -3.99 5.98 19.58
N TYR A 50 -4.58 4.78 19.53
CA TYR A 50 -6.01 4.56 19.58
C TYR A 50 -6.47 3.83 20.85
N GLY A 51 -5.55 3.40 21.71
CA GLY A 51 -5.85 2.66 22.93
C GLY A 51 -6.03 1.16 22.67
N GLU A 52 -6.78 0.50 23.56
CA GLU A 52 -7.02 -0.94 23.42
C GLU A 52 -7.76 -1.26 22.12
N LEU A 53 -7.15 -2.11 21.28
CA LEU A 53 -7.65 -2.38 19.94
C LEU A 53 -8.89 -3.30 19.90
N GLY A 54 -9.07 -4.16 20.90
CA GLY A 54 -10.16 -5.15 20.91
C GLY A 54 -10.27 -5.92 19.58
N ALA A 55 -11.43 -5.87 18.92
CA ALA A 55 -11.67 -6.52 17.63
C ALA A 55 -10.80 -5.98 16.47
N ALA A 56 -10.27 -4.75 16.57
CA ALA A 56 -9.36 -4.20 15.56
C ALA A 56 -8.05 -4.96 15.46
N LYS A 57 -7.58 -5.57 16.56
CA LYS A 57 -6.34 -6.36 16.57
C LYS A 57 -6.40 -7.52 15.58
N SER A 58 -7.55 -8.20 15.49
CA SER A 58 -7.77 -9.25 14.49
C SER A 58 -7.72 -8.68 13.08
N ARG A 59 -8.47 -7.60 12.82
CA ARG A 59 -8.57 -7.02 11.46
C ARG A 59 -7.23 -6.48 10.96
N LEU A 60 -6.43 -5.85 11.82
CA LEU A 60 -5.06 -5.44 11.51
C LEU A 60 -4.14 -6.65 11.29
N GLY A 61 -4.27 -7.71 12.09
CA GLY A 61 -3.54 -8.96 11.87
C GLY A 61 -3.90 -9.65 10.56
N ASP A 62 -5.18 -9.62 10.17
CA ASP A 62 -5.68 -10.18 8.91
C ASP A 62 -5.16 -9.37 7.71
N TRP A 63 -5.11 -8.03 7.85
CA TRP A 63 -4.48 -7.15 6.87
C TRP A 63 -2.98 -7.42 6.72
N GLY A 64 -2.27 -7.64 7.83
CA GLY A 64 -0.86 -8.04 7.79
C GLY A 64 -0.63 -9.33 7.01
N ARG A 65 -1.47 -10.35 7.22
CA ARG A 65 -1.40 -11.61 6.44
C ARG A 65 -1.70 -11.39 4.96
N LEU A 66 -2.64 -10.52 4.61
CA LEU A 66 -2.88 -10.13 3.23
C LEU A 66 -1.64 -9.50 2.59
N LEU A 67 -0.92 -8.64 3.33
CA LEU A 67 0.32 -8.01 2.84
C LEU A 67 1.45 -9.02 2.62
N GLU A 68 1.61 -9.97 3.55
CA GLU A 68 2.61 -11.04 3.46
C GLU A 68 2.34 -11.97 2.26
N GLN A 69 1.11 -12.47 2.14
CA GLN A 69 0.73 -13.44 1.10
C GLN A 69 0.60 -12.77 -0.27
N GLY A 70 0.05 -11.56 -0.27
CA GLY A 70 -0.28 -10.81 -1.48
C GLY A 70 0.93 -10.45 -2.35
N GLY A 71 2.13 -10.37 -1.78
CA GLY A 71 3.35 -10.04 -2.51
C GLY A 71 3.64 -10.98 -3.69
N THR A 72 3.29 -12.26 -3.53
CA THR A 72 3.53 -13.34 -4.51
C THR A 72 2.43 -13.52 -5.54
N LEU A 73 1.28 -12.87 -5.35
CA LEU A 73 0.13 -12.99 -6.24
C LEU A 73 0.36 -12.27 -7.57
N ASP A 74 -0.28 -12.77 -8.63
CA ASP A 74 -0.42 -11.99 -9.86
C ASP A 74 -1.27 -10.73 -9.63
N GLU A 75 -1.17 -9.75 -10.53
CA GLU A 75 -1.81 -8.45 -10.35
C GLU A 75 -3.34 -8.57 -10.24
N ALA A 76 -3.99 -9.44 -11.01
CA ALA A 76 -5.43 -9.62 -10.96
C ALA A 76 -5.89 -10.26 -9.63
N ALA A 77 -5.12 -11.20 -9.09
CA ALA A 77 -5.34 -11.80 -7.79
C ALA A 77 -5.11 -10.79 -6.66
N LYS A 78 -4.13 -9.89 -6.77
CA LYS A 78 -3.96 -8.75 -5.84
C LYS A 78 -5.19 -7.86 -5.81
N LEU A 79 -5.72 -7.46 -6.98
CA LEU A 79 -6.92 -6.63 -7.07
C LEU A 79 -8.11 -7.28 -6.35
N ARG A 80 -8.38 -8.56 -6.61
CA ARG A 80 -9.46 -9.31 -5.96
C ARG A 80 -9.27 -9.43 -4.45
N ALA A 81 -8.11 -9.91 -4.01
CA ALA A 81 -7.84 -10.13 -2.60
C ALA A 81 -7.95 -8.84 -1.78
N VAL A 82 -7.44 -7.72 -2.30
CA VAL A 82 -7.53 -6.41 -1.62
C VAL A 82 -8.97 -5.89 -1.62
N ASN A 83 -9.69 -6.00 -2.73
CA ASN A 83 -11.07 -5.53 -2.82
C ASN A 83 -11.99 -6.30 -1.86
N ASP A 84 -11.88 -7.64 -1.85
CA ASP A 84 -12.68 -8.52 -1.00
C ASP A 84 -12.36 -8.30 0.48
N PHE A 85 -11.08 -8.18 0.82
CA PHE A 85 -10.65 -7.95 2.20
C PHE A 85 -11.31 -6.72 2.83
N PHE A 86 -11.22 -5.56 2.18
CA PHE A 86 -11.78 -4.33 2.76
C PHE A 86 -13.31 -4.35 2.76
N ASN A 87 -13.93 -4.87 1.70
CA ASN A 87 -15.40 -5.00 1.64
C ASN A 87 -15.96 -5.94 2.71
N GLN A 88 -15.17 -6.89 3.23
CA GLN A 88 -15.57 -7.80 4.31
C GLN A 88 -15.18 -7.27 5.70
N SER A 89 -14.09 -6.50 5.79
CA SER A 89 -13.51 -6.06 7.07
C SER A 89 -14.12 -4.78 7.62
N LEU A 90 -14.83 -4.03 6.77
CA LEU A 90 -15.36 -2.70 7.09
C LEU A 90 -16.88 -2.67 6.89
N ARG A 91 -17.56 -1.89 7.72
CA ARG A 91 -18.97 -1.55 7.56
C ARG A 91 -19.10 -0.18 6.91
N PHE A 92 -19.84 -0.09 5.80
CA PHE A 92 -20.13 1.21 5.18
C PHE A 92 -20.91 2.10 6.17
N THR A 93 -20.35 3.25 6.52
CA THR A 93 -20.88 4.20 7.51
C THR A 93 -20.37 5.59 7.18
N ASP A 94 -21.20 6.62 7.31
CA ASP A 94 -20.82 8.00 6.99
C ASP A 94 -19.85 8.58 8.03
N ASP A 95 -18.97 9.48 7.58
CA ASP A 95 -17.92 10.09 8.42
C ASP A 95 -18.45 10.81 9.65
N ILE A 96 -19.60 11.47 9.53
CA ILE A 96 -20.20 12.18 10.66
C ILE A 96 -20.53 11.24 11.82
N GLU A 97 -20.84 9.97 11.53
CA GLU A 97 -21.08 8.96 12.56
C GLU A 97 -19.76 8.39 13.13
N ILE A 98 -18.75 8.15 12.29
CA ILE A 98 -17.49 7.51 12.68
C ILE A 98 -16.55 8.49 13.41
N TRP A 99 -16.41 9.68 12.83
CA TRP A 99 -15.38 10.67 13.12
C TRP A 99 -15.92 11.96 13.74
N GLN A 100 -17.25 12.17 13.73
CA GLN A 100 -17.89 13.42 14.14
C GLN A 100 -17.38 14.64 13.33
N GLN A 101 -16.98 14.39 12.09
CA GLN A 101 -16.47 15.35 11.13
C GLN A 101 -16.95 14.94 9.73
N GLU A 102 -17.28 15.90 8.87
CA GLU A 102 -17.58 15.63 7.47
C GLU A 102 -16.27 15.51 6.64
N ASP A 103 -16.28 14.66 5.62
CA ASP A 103 -15.17 14.43 4.68
C ASP A 103 -13.81 14.17 5.37
N TYR A 104 -13.78 13.23 6.32
CA TYR A 104 -12.58 12.79 7.01
C TYR A 104 -11.93 11.63 6.26
N TRP A 105 -10.76 11.86 5.66
CA TRP A 105 -10.03 10.80 4.95
C TRP A 105 -9.25 9.94 5.94
N ALA A 106 -9.73 8.74 6.22
CA ALA A 106 -9.09 7.79 7.12
C ALA A 106 -7.91 7.05 6.46
N THR A 107 -6.88 6.77 7.26
CA THR A 107 -5.84 5.81 6.88
C THR A 107 -6.39 4.39 6.87
N PRO A 108 -5.72 3.42 6.21
CA PRO A 108 -6.11 2.01 6.32
C PRO A 108 -6.15 1.52 7.77
N VAL A 109 -5.22 2.00 8.61
CA VAL A 109 -5.18 1.64 10.04
C VAL A 109 -6.39 2.25 10.76
N GLU A 110 -6.71 3.52 10.53
CA GLU A 110 -7.88 4.18 11.11
C GLU A 110 -9.19 3.46 10.77
N ALA A 111 -9.39 3.13 9.48
CA ALA A 111 -10.55 2.37 9.04
C ALA A 111 -10.59 0.97 9.69
N LEU A 112 -9.46 0.25 9.75
CA LEU A 112 -9.37 -1.06 10.40
C LEU A 112 -9.41 -0.99 11.93
N VAL A 113 -9.15 0.16 12.55
CA VAL A 113 -9.40 0.36 13.97
C VAL A 113 -10.90 0.53 14.20
N LYS A 114 -11.55 1.42 13.45
CA LYS A 114 -13.00 1.68 13.60
C LYS A 114 -13.90 0.52 13.14
N GLY A 115 -13.51 -0.21 12.11
CA GLY A 115 -14.38 -1.20 11.46
C GLY A 115 -15.52 -0.60 10.68
N ALA A 116 -15.35 0.66 10.32
CA ALA A 116 -16.26 1.43 9.55
C ALA A 116 -15.45 2.37 8.68
N ALA A 117 -16.02 2.70 7.53
CA ALA A 117 -15.44 3.55 6.50
C ALA A 117 -16.59 4.03 5.61
N ASP A 118 -16.46 5.23 5.05
CA ASP A 118 -17.28 5.69 3.95
C ASP A 118 -16.58 5.41 2.60
N CYS A 119 -17.06 5.98 1.49
CA CYS A 119 -16.63 5.55 0.16
C CYS A 119 -15.16 5.85 -0.17
N GLU A 120 -14.63 7.01 0.21
CA GLU A 120 -13.23 7.35 -0.01
C GLU A 120 -12.30 6.47 0.81
N ASP A 121 -12.70 6.11 2.03
CA ASP A 121 -11.88 5.33 2.95
C ASP A 121 -11.64 3.93 2.38
N TYR A 122 -12.65 3.31 1.76
CA TYR A 122 -12.45 2.07 1.00
C TYR A 122 -11.50 2.27 -0.17
N ALA A 123 -11.67 3.32 -0.97
CA ALA A 123 -10.84 3.56 -2.15
C ALA A 123 -9.37 3.82 -1.77
N ILE A 124 -9.15 4.61 -0.72
CA ILE A 124 -7.84 4.90 -0.14
C ILE A 124 -7.21 3.62 0.40
N ALA A 125 -7.91 2.86 1.24
CA ALA A 125 -7.37 1.65 1.85
C ALA A 125 -6.94 0.60 0.80
N LYS A 126 -7.76 0.44 -0.25
CA LYS A 126 -7.45 -0.41 -1.40
C LYS A 126 -6.24 0.12 -2.19
N TYR A 127 -6.19 1.43 -2.47
CA TYR A 127 -5.07 2.07 -3.19
C TYR A 127 -3.75 1.85 -2.45
N VAL A 128 -3.73 2.19 -1.17
CA VAL A 128 -2.55 2.10 -0.30
C VAL A 128 -2.03 0.67 -0.21
N THR A 129 -2.93 -0.30 -0.05
CA THR A 129 -2.58 -1.72 0.04
C THR A 129 -2.05 -2.24 -1.30
N LEU A 130 -2.68 -1.91 -2.43
CA LEU A 130 -2.20 -2.34 -3.76
C LEU A 130 -0.85 -1.74 -4.12
N ARG A 131 -0.61 -0.47 -3.77
CA ARG A 131 0.72 0.17 -3.88
C ARG A 131 1.75 -0.60 -3.07
N ARG A 132 1.42 -0.95 -1.82
CA ARG A 132 2.29 -1.78 -0.97
C ARG A 132 2.52 -3.17 -1.54
N LEU A 133 1.56 -3.76 -2.27
CA LEU A 133 1.71 -5.03 -2.98
C LEU A 133 2.43 -4.91 -4.34
N GLY A 134 2.90 -3.71 -4.70
CA GLY A 134 3.74 -3.47 -5.88
C GLY A 134 2.97 -3.14 -7.17
N VAL A 135 1.66 -2.90 -7.09
CA VAL A 135 0.93 -2.37 -8.25
C VAL A 135 1.40 -0.94 -8.50
N ALA A 136 1.79 -0.64 -9.74
CA ALA A 136 2.31 0.66 -10.13
C ALA A 136 1.27 1.78 -9.91
N SER A 137 1.70 2.97 -9.45
CA SER A 137 0.77 4.06 -9.11
C SER A 137 0.08 4.65 -10.33
N ASP A 138 0.75 4.67 -11.48
CA ASP A 138 0.20 5.13 -12.75
C ASP A 138 -0.99 4.29 -13.26
N LYS A 139 -1.09 3.03 -12.80
CA LYS A 139 -2.25 2.15 -13.05
C LYS A 139 -3.42 2.39 -12.11
N LEU A 140 -3.23 3.05 -10.97
CA LEU A 140 -4.25 3.18 -9.92
C LEU A 140 -4.74 4.61 -9.79
N ARG A 141 -6.06 4.80 -9.76
CA ARG A 141 -6.67 6.13 -9.56
C ARG A 141 -7.91 6.07 -8.66
N ILE A 142 -7.89 6.85 -7.61
CA ILE A 142 -9.09 7.14 -6.81
C ILE A 142 -10.00 8.03 -7.66
N THR A 143 -11.23 7.57 -7.90
CA THR A 143 -12.13 8.16 -8.90
C THR A 143 -13.41 8.62 -8.23
N TYR A 144 -13.67 9.92 -8.31
CA TYR A 144 -14.93 10.51 -7.89
C TYR A 144 -15.97 10.31 -9.00
N VAL A 145 -17.12 9.76 -8.62
CA VAL A 145 -18.21 9.42 -9.51
C VAL A 145 -19.54 9.89 -8.91
N LYS A 146 -20.58 9.97 -9.74
CA LYS A 146 -21.97 10.03 -9.28
C LYS A 146 -22.56 8.61 -9.35
N ALA A 147 -22.96 8.07 -8.21
CA ALA A 147 -23.73 6.83 -8.15
C ALA A 147 -25.18 7.13 -8.57
N LEU A 148 -25.55 6.79 -9.80
CA LEU A 148 -26.81 7.18 -10.42
C LEU A 148 -28.04 6.57 -9.74
N ARG A 149 -27.93 5.32 -9.28
CA ARG A 149 -29.03 4.62 -8.59
C ARG A 149 -29.35 5.20 -7.21
N LEU A 150 -28.32 5.70 -6.52
CA LEU A 150 -28.44 6.35 -5.22
C LEU A 150 -28.60 7.87 -5.33
N ASN A 151 -28.36 8.43 -6.52
CA ASN A 151 -28.34 9.86 -6.82
C ASN A 151 -27.44 10.68 -5.87
N GLN A 152 -26.25 10.17 -5.57
CA GLN A 152 -25.29 10.82 -4.67
C GLN A 152 -23.85 10.75 -5.21
N ALA A 153 -22.98 11.55 -4.62
CA ALA A 153 -21.54 11.45 -4.80
C ALA A 153 -21.03 10.10 -4.27
N HIS A 154 -20.03 9.54 -4.93
CA HIS A 154 -19.39 8.29 -4.53
C HIS A 154 -17.92 8.28 -4.94
N MET A 155 -17.13 7.43 -4.31
CA MET A 155 -15.71 7.26 -4.62
C MET A 155 -15.36 5.78 -4.78
N VAL A 156 -14.60 5.48 -5.82
CA VAL A 156 -14.15 4.11 -6.15
C VAL A 156 -12.66 4.13 -6.48
N LEU A 157 -12.01 2.97 -6.43
CA LEU A 157 -10.68 2.81 -6.98
C LEU A 157 -10.78 2.24 -8.40
N THR A 158 -10.11 2.88 -9.36
CA THR A 158 -9.97 2.34 -10.72
C THR A 158 -8.57 1.85 -10.98
N TRP A 159 -8.47 0.73 -11.69
CA TRP A 159 -7.20 0.15 -12.17
C TRP A 159 -7.18 0.10 -13.70
N TYR A 160 -6.07 0.51 -14.29
CA TYR A 160 -5.85 0.54 -15.75
C TYR A 160 -4.77 -0.47 -16.14
N ALA A 161 -5.10 -1.39 -17.06
CA ALA A 161 -4.13 -2.33 -17.62
C ALA A 161 -3.01 -1.62 -18.39
N SER A 162 -3.38 -0.55 -19.07
CA SER A 162 -2.49 0.35 -19.81
C SER A 162 -3.13 1.76 -19.84
N PRO A 163 -2.37 2.82 -20.15
CA PRO A 163 -2.93 4.13 -20.41
C PRO A 163 -4.06 4.04 -21.47
N GLY A 164 -5.20 4.67 -21.20
CA GLY A 164 -6.37 4.67 -22.09
C GLY A 164 -7.22 3.39 -22.12
N ALA A 165 -6.84 2.33 -21.39
CA ALA A 165 -7.67 1.13 -21.27
C ALA A 165 -9.00 1.43 -20.54
N ASP A 166 -10.05 0.67 -20.84
CA ASP A 166 -11.26 0.65 -20.01
C ASP A 166 -10.90 0.10 -18.62
N PRO A 167 -10.99 0.91 -17.56
CA PRO A 167 -10.48 0.51 -16.25
C PRO A 167 -11.39 -0.51 -15.57
N LEU A 168 -10.80 -1.32 -14.71
CA LEU A 168 -11.54 -2.11 -13.73
C LEU A 168 -11.92 -1.24 -12.54
N VAL A 169 -13.14 -1.40 -12.03
CA VAL A 169 -13.67 -0.67 -10.88
C VAL A 169 -13.66 -1.56 -9.64
N LEU A 170 -12.96 -1.11 -8.60
CA LEU A 170 -12.94 -1.69 -7.26
C LEU A 170 -13.83 -0.82 -6.37
N ASP A 171 -15.01 -1.34 -6.02
CA ASP A 171 -16.07 -0.61 -5.35
C ASP A 171 -16.47 -1.29 -4.04
N ASN A 172 -17.02 -0.55 -3.09
CA ASN A 172 -17.59 -1.06 -1.84
C ASN A 172 -19.10 -1.32 -1.94
N LEU A 173 -19.82 -0.66 -2.87
CA LEU A 173 -21.25 -0.90 -3.08
C LEU A 173 -21.51 -2.23 -3.83
N ILE A 174 -20.65 -2.55 -4.79
CA ILE A 174 -20.68 -3.79 -5.56
C ILE A 174 -19.28 -4.42 -5.48
N GLY A 175 -19.18 -5.57 -4.79
CA GLY A 175 -17.89 -6.23 -4.58
C GLY A 175 -17.29 -6.89 -5.84
N GLU A 176 -18.10 -7.16 -6.85
CA GLU A 176 -17.59 -7.71 -8.11
C GLU A 176 -16.79 -6.67 -8.89
N ILE A 177 -15.53 -6.97 -9.19
CA ILE A 177 -14.67 -6.11 -10.01
C ILE A 177 -15.11 -6.21 -11.47
N ARG A 178 -15.60 -5.10 -12.02
CA ARG A 178 -16.09 -5.01 -13.40
C ARG A 178 -15.41 -3.89 -14.18
N PRO A 179 -15.32 -3.99 -15.51
CA PRO A 179 -14.93 -2.86 -16.35
C PRO A 179 -15.88 -1.67 -16.15
N ALA A 180 -15.35 -0.45 -16.25
CA ALA A 180 -16.15 0.77 -16.07
C ALA A 180 -17.26 0.89 -17.13
N SER A 181 -17.02 0.42 -18.36
CA SER A 181 -18.07 0.32 -19.39
C SER A 181 -19.28 -0.55 -19.01
N GLN A 182 -19.14 -1.43 -18.00
CA GLN A 182 -20.20 -2.29 -17.48
C GLN A 182 -20.80 -1.77 -16.16
N ARG A 183 -20.37 -0.60 -15.69
CA ARG A 183 -20.88 0.09 -14.49
C ARG A 183 -21.75 1.28 -14.89
N ASP A 184 -22.88 0.97 -15.54
CA ASP A 184 -23.88 1.94 -15.98
C ASP A 184 -24.52 2.74 -14.82
N ASP A 185 -24.28 2.32 -13.59
CA ASP A 185 -24.69 2.96 -12.36
C ASP A 185 -23.71 4.04 -11.87
N LEU A 186 -22.53 4.18 -12.47
CA LEU A 186 -21.51 5.16 -12.09
C LEU A 186 -21.19 6.13 -13.22
N LEU A 187 -21.30 7.43 -12.96
CA LEU A 187 -20.90 8.49 -13.89
C LEU A 187 -19.60 9.15 -13.39
N PRO A 188 -18.45 9.00 -14.06
CA PRO A 188 -17.18 9.58 -13.61
C PRO A 188 -17.15 11.09 -13.72
N VAL A 189 -16.59 11.77 -12.71
CA VAL A 189 -16.44 13.24 -12.66
C VAL A 189 -14.98 13.67 -12.69
N TYR A 190 -14.10 13.01 -11.92
CA TYR A 190 -12.64 13.18 -11.97
C TYR A 190 -11.93 12.00 -11.29
N ALA A 191 -10.64 11.85 -11.55
CA ALA A 191 -9.81 10.81 -10.94
C ALA A 191 -8.47 11.39 -10.49
N PHE A 192 -7.87 10.88 -9.42
CA PHE A 192 -6.58 11.31 -8.91
C PHE A 192 -5.80 10.16 -8.27
N ASN A 193 -4.51 10.33 -8.08
CA ASN A 193 -3.65 9.44 -7.32
C ASN A 193 -2.55 10.25 -6.61
N ALA A 194 -1.48 9.64 -6.11
CA ALA A 194 -0.41 10.38 -5.42
C ALA A 194 0.37 11.34 -6.32
N GLU A 195 0.26 11.22 -7.65
CA GLU A 195 1.07 11.95 -8.62
C GLU A 195 0.28 12.95 -9.49
N GLY A 196 -1.06 12.84 -9.58
CA GLY A 196 -1.82 13.74 -10.45
C GLY A 196 -3.34 13.72 -10.29
N LEU A 197 -3.99 14.60 -11.05
CA LEU A 197 -5.44 14.75 -11.22
C LEU A 197 -5.80 14.66 -12.71
N TRP A 198 -6.87 13.93 -13.03
CA TRP A 198 -7.40 13.68 -14.38
C TRP A 198 -8.90 14.02 -14.45
N LEU A 199 -9.29 14.70 -15.52
CA LEU A 199 -10.71 14.89 -15.86
C LEU A 199 -11.17 13.85 -16.89
N PRO A 200 -12.43 13.37 -16.87
CA PRO A 200 -12.94 12.35 -17.79
C PRO A 200 -12.73 12.71 -19.27
N GLY A 201 -12.45 11.71 -20.10
CA GLY A 201 -12.22 11.86 -21.54
C GLY A 201 -11.77 10.55 -22.21
N ALA A 202 -11.86 10.49 -23.54
CA ALA A 202 -11.73 9.26 -24.35
C ALA A 202 -10.42 8.47 -24.16
N ASP A 203 -9.34 9.10 -23.68
CA ASP A 203 -8.01 8.47 -23.51
C ASP A 203 -7.66 8.20 -22.03
N GLY A 204 -8.65 7.99 -21.17
CA GLY A 204 -8.43 7.90 -19.71
C GLY A 204 -8.18 9.27 -19.07
N GLY A 205 -8.68 10.33 -19.71
CA GLY A 205 -8.70 11.68 -19.16
C GLY A 205 -7.41 12.49 -19.32
N ARG A 206 -7.54 13.82 -19.34
CA ARG A 206 -6.41 14.74 -19.44
C ARG A 206 -5.85 15.02 -18.04
N ARG A 207 -4.54 14.85 -17.84
CA ARG A 207 -3.87 15.27 -16.59
C ARG A 207 -3.92 16.79 -16.47
N THR A 208 -4.56 17.31 -15.43
CA THR A 208 -4.80 18.76 -15.24
C THR A 208 -4.13 19.35 -14.01
N GLY A 209 -3.52 18.55 -13.14
CA GLY A 209 -2.88 19.05 -11.93
C GLY A 209 -2.00 18.05 -11.16
N ASP A 210 -1.41 18.56 -10.08
CA ASP A 210 -0.65 17.81 -9.07
C ASP A 210 -1.57 17.54 -7.86
N SER A 211 -1.78 16.27 -7.53
CA SER A 211 -2.60 15.86 -6.39
C SER A 211 -1.99 16.23 -5.05
N LYS A 212 -0.69 16.56 -5.00
CA LYS A 212 -0.05 17.19 -3.84
C LYS A 212 -0.67 18.54 -3.49
N LYS A 213 -1.54 19.12 -4.33
CA LYS A 213 -2.33 20.30 -3.97
C LYS A 213 -3.60 19.99 -3.18
N LEU A 214 -3.98 18.71 -3.06
CA LEU A 214 -5.10 18.29 -2.22
C LEU A 214 -4.63 18.22 -0.77
N SER A 215 -5.07 19.18 0.04
CA SER A 215 -4.70 19.27 1.47
C SER A 215 -5.02 17.98 2.24
N ARG A 216 -6.16 17.34 1.94
CA ARG A 216 -6.58 16.08 2.57
C ARG A 216 -5.62 14.92 2.29
N TRP A 217 -5.05 14.85 1.08
CA TRP A 217 -4.08 13.81 0.75
C TRP A 217 -2.76 13.99 1.54
N GLN A 218 -2.31 15.22 1.73
CA GLN A 218 -1.11 15.49 2.53
C GLN A 218 -1.31 15.14 4.01
N ASP A 219 -2.48 15.46 4.56
CA ASP A 219 -2.84 15.08 5.93
C ASP A 219 -2.87 13.56 6.10
N LEU A 220 -3.53 12.86 5.16
CA LEU A 220 -3.54 11.39 5.11
C LEU A 220 -2.11 10.81 5.14
N LEU A 221 -1.22 11.29 4.26
CA LEU A 221 0.18 10.84 4.24
C LEU A 221 0.91 11.11 5.56
N THR A 222 0.58 12.20 6.24
CA THR A 222 1.17 12.54 7.55
C THR A 222 0.71 11.57 8.63
N LYS A 223 -0.59 11.25 8.68
CA LYS A 223 -1.16 10.26 9.60
C LYS A 223 -0.57 8.87 9.35
N MET A 224 -0.50 8.46 8.08
CA MET A 224 0.09 7.19 7.65
C MET A 224 1.54 7.05 8.13
N ARG A 225 2.38 8.07 7.97
CA ARG A 225 3.78 8.03 8.47
C ARG A 225 3.85 7.88 9.99
N ALA A 226 2.94 8.51 10.73
CA ALA A 226 2.88 8.35 12.19
C ALA A 226 2.54 6.90 12.60
N GLU A 227 1.69 6.25 11.81
CA GLU A 227 1.30 4.83 11.94
C GLU A 227 2.36 3.85 11.43
N GLY A 228 3.47 4.34 10.85
CA GLY A 228 4.53 3.49 10.29
C GLY A 228 4.27 3.04 8.84
N LEU A 229 3.28 3.64 8.17
CA LEU A 229 2.97 3.39 6.78
C LEU A 229 3.67 4.42 5.88
N ASP A 230 4.84 4.07 5.37
CA ASP A 230 5.51 4.87 4.33
C ASP A 230 5.20 4.30 2.94
N LEU A 231 4.54 5.09 2.10
CA LEU A 231 4.21 4.77 0.70
C LEU A 231 5.32 5.14 -0.28
N ASP A 232 6.19 6.08 0.10
CA ASP A 232 7.24 6.63 -0.75
C ASP A 232 8.59 5.93 -0.51
N ALA A 233 8.66 5.01 0.47
CA ALA A 233 9.83 4.22 0.73
C ALA A 233 10.19 3.35 -0.50
N PRO A 234 11.43 3.41 -1.01
CA PRO A 234 11.83 2.61 -2.15
C PRO A 234 11.71 1.11 -1.82
N LYS A 235 11.17 0.34 -2.75
CA LYS A 235 11.33 -1.12 -2.76
C LYS A 235 12.64 -1.42 -3.48
N GLU A 236 13.59 -2.06 -2.81
CA GLU A 236 14.78 -2.58 -3.49
C GLU A 236 14.42 -3.85 -4.29
N ASP A 237 15.06 -3.97 -5.46
CA ASP A 237 15.00 -5.11 -6.40
C ASP A 237 15.76 -6.34 -5.87
#